data_AF-A0A9D9WKG9-F1
#
_entry.id   AF-A0A9D9WKG9-F1
#
_cell.length_a   1.000
_cell.length_b   1.000
_cell.length_c   1.000
_cell.angle_alpha   90.00
_cell.angle_beta   90.00
_cell.angle_gamma   90.00
#
_symmetry.space_group_name_H-M   'P 1'
#
loop_
_entity.id
_entity.type
_entity.pdbx_description
1 polymer ?
#
loop_
_entity_poly.entity_id
_entity_poly.type
_entity_poly.pdbx_seq_one_letter_code
_entity_poly.pdbx_strand_id
1 'polypeptide(L)' 'MDTVSDTANLRSIWKTIKIRWPIDTKMPTIHGKWKRLPDGRIEATYTADELSKCLELYDLLSEPDLEEM' A
#
# COMPACT_ATOMS: atom_id res chain seq x y z
N MET A 1 26.89 29.24 -1.57
CA MET A 1 27.52 27.99 -2.06
C MET A 1 26.61 26.88 -1.55
N ASP A 2 25.49 26.73 -2.25
CA ASP A 2 24.28 26.10 -1.75
C ASP A 2 24.16 24.72 -2.36
N THR A 3 24.83 23.74 -1.75
CA THR A 3 24.91 22.38 -2.31
C THR A 3 24.85 21.32 -1.21
N VAL A 4 24.04 21.54 -0.17
CA VAL A 4 23.84 20.55 0.91
C VAL A 4 22.35 20.19 1.10
N SER A 5 21.41 20.86 0.42
CA SER A 5 19.97 20.59 0.58
C SER A 5 19.41 19.47 -0.30
N ASP A 6 20.05 19.15 -1.43
CA ASP A 6 19.42 18.25 -2.43
C ASP A 6 19.66 16.76 -2.17
N THR A 7 20.71 16.39 -1.44
CA THR A 7 21.03 14.97 -1.19
C THR A 7 20.15 14.35 -0.09
N ALA A 8 19.60 15.17 0.81
CA ALA A 8 18.63 14.71 1.81
C ALA A 8 17.27 14.34 1.18
N ASN A 9 16.88 15.06 0.11
CA ASN A 9 15.64 14.80 -0.62
C ASN A 9 15.71 13.50 -1.46
N LEU A 10 16.87 13.21 -2.06
CA LEU A 10 17.06 12.03 -2.91
C LEU A 10 17.06 10.69 -2.13
N ARG A 11 17.44 10.67 -0.85
CA ARG A 11 17.35 9.48 0.01
C ARG A 11 15.92 9.13 0.45
N SER A 12 14.95 10.01 0.25
CA SER A 12 13.58 9.85 0.75
C SER A 12 12.57 9.38 -0.31
N ILE A 13 12.94 9.36 -1.59
CA ILE A 13 12.00 9.13 -2.70
C ILE A 13 11.58 7.65 -2.81
N TRP A 14 12.30 6.75 -2.14
CA TRP A 14 12.03 5.30 -2.15
C TRP A 14 11.16 4.84 -0.98
N LYS A 15 10.64 5.75 -0.15
CA LYS A 15 9.95 5.37 1.10
C LYS A 15 8.47 5.03 0.93
N THR A 16 7.86 5.31 -0.22
CA THR A 16 6.42 5.14 -0.41
C THR A 16 6.08 4.34 -1.66
N ILE A 17 5.33 3.27 -1.47
CA ILE A 17 4.81 2.39 -2.50
C ILE A 17 3.34 2.77 -2.72
N LYS A 18 2.98 3.12 -3.95
CA LYS A 18 1.58 3.35 -4.35
C LYS A 18 1.07 2.18 -5.16
N ILE A 19 -0.04 1.60 -4.73
CA ILE A 19 -0.67 0.47 -5.40
C ILE A 19 -2.10 0.86 -5.78
N ARG A 20 -2.51 0.48 -6.99
CA ARG A 20 -3.89 0.59 -7.47
C ARG A 20 -4.57 -0.77 -7.40
N TRP A 21 -5.44 -0.92 -6.43
CA TRP A 21 -6.22 -2.13 -6.24
C TRP A 21 -7.56 -2.10 -7.00
N PRO A 22 -8.11 -3.27 -7.36
CA PRO A 22 -9.52 -3.39 -7.73
C PRO A 22 -10.47 -2.82 -6.68
N ILE A 23 -11.68 -2.44 -7.09
CA ILE A 23 -12.69 -1.83 -6.20
C ILE A 23 -13.19 -2.78 -5.10
N ASP A 24 -13.17 -4.07 -5.38
CA ASP A 24 -13.66 -5.18 -4.57
C ASP A 24 -12.54 -5.86 -3.76
N THR A 25 -11.31 -5.31 -3.81
CA THR A 25 -10.18 -5.82 -3.05
C THR A 25 -10.52 -5.97 -1.56
N LYS A 26 -10.08 -7.09 -0.95
CA LYS A 26 -10.07 -7.25 0.52
C LYS A 26 -8.76 -6.79 1.15
N MET A 27 -7.86 -6.21 0.35
CA MET A 27 -6.56 -5.74 0.82
C MET A 27 -6.73 -4.64 1.88
N PRO A 28 -6.10 -4.79 3.06
CA PRO A 28 -6.12 -3.75 4.08
C PRO A 28 -5.50 -2.44 3.58
N THR A 29 -6.07 -1.33 4.04
CA THR A 29 -5.57 0.02 3.75
C THR A 29 -5.22 0.73 5.06
N ILE A 30 -4.18 1.57 5.02
CA ILE A 30 -3.84 2.43 6.16
C ILE A 30 -4.74 3.67 6.16
N HIS A 31 -5.33 3.99 7.31
CA HIS A 31 -6.21 5.16 7.47
C HIS A 31 -5.53 6.45 6.99
N GLY A 32 -6.23 7.23 6.18
CA GLY A 32 -5.71 8.48 5.60
C GLY A 32 -4.66 8.32 4.49
N LYS A 33 -4.28 7.09 4.13
CA LYS A 33 -3.30 6.80 3.07
C LYS A 33 -3.90 6.09 1.85
N TRP A 34 -5.20 6.29 1.61
CA TRP A 34 -5.86 5.76 0.43
C TRP A 34 -6.93 6.71 -0.08
N LYS A 35 -7.33 6.53 -1.34
CA LYS A 35 -8.46 7.23 -1.97
C LYS A 35 -9.09 6.36 -3.05
N ARG A 36 -10.37 6.63 -3.35
CA ARG A 36 -11.01 6.12 -4.57
C ARG A 36 -10.64 6.99 -5.75
N LEU A 37 -10.32 6.36 -6.88
CA LEU A 37 -10.07 7.01 -8.15
C LEU A 37 -11.37 7.12 -8.96
N PRO A 38 -11.43 8.00 -9.99
CA PRO A 38 -12.63 8.17 -10.82
C PRO A 38 -13.05 6.91 -11.58
N ASP A 39 -12.13 5.98 -11.84
CA ASP A 39 -12.38 4.69 -12.48
C ASP A 39 -12.91 3.61 -11.50
N GLY A 40 -13.18 3.99 -10.25
CA GLY A 40 -13.66 3.11 -9.20
C GLY A 40 -12.56 2.34 -8.45
N ARG A 41 -11.31 2.35 -8.93
CA ARG A 41 -10.20 1.66 -8.27
C ARG A 41 -9.78 2.35 -6.97
N ILE A 42 -9.10 1.60 -6.11
CA ILE A 42 -8.54 2.12 -4.86
C ILE A 42 -7.06 2.40 -5.07
N GLU A 43 -6.62 3.63 -4.85
CA GLU A 43 -5.20 3.96 -4.78
C GLU A 43 -4.79 4.04 -3.31
N ALA A 44 -3.90 3.15 -2.87
CA ALA A 44 -3.38 3.10 -1.51
C ALA A 44 -1.86 3.33 -1.50
N THR A 45 -1.38 4.02 -0.47
CA THR A 45 0.03 4.36 -0.28
C THR A 45 0.54 3.70 0.99
N TYR A 46 1.69 3.06 0.92
CA TYR A 46 2.30 2.31 2.03
C TYR A 46 3.79 2.66 2.14
N THR A 47 4.38 2.55 3.32
CA THR A 47 5.81 2.20 3.41
C THR A 47 6.02 0.70 3.13
N ALA A 48 7.26 0.26 2.98
CA ALA A 48 7.55 -1.17 2.82
C ALA A 48 7.03 -2.00 4.01
N ASP A 49 7.27 -1.54 5.24
CA ASP A 49 6.79 -2.20 6.46
C ASP A 49 5.25 -2.23 6.56
N GLU A 50 4.59 -1.14 6.17
CA GLU A 50 3.12 -1.10 6.15
C GLU A 50 2.56 -2.09 5.13
N LEU A 51 3.17 -2.16 3.94
CA LEU A 51 2.76 -3.10 2.91
C LEU A 51 2.96 -4.55 3.35
N SER A 52 4.09 -4.88 3.98
CA SER A 52 4.35 -6.23 4.51
C SER A 52 3.25 -6.67 5.47
N LYS A 53 2.91 -5.83 6.45
CA LYS A 53 1.85 -6.13 7.43
C LYS A 53 0.48 -6.26 6.78
N CYS A 54 0.16 -5.40 5.81
CA CYS A 54 -1.11 -5.52 5.08
C CYS A 54 -1.18 -6.82 4.28
N LEU A 55 -0.07 -7.27 3.68
CA LEU A 55 0.00 -8.55 2.98
C LEU A 55 -0.15 -9.74 3.93
N GLU A 56 0.53 -9.72 5.07
CA GLU A 56 0.40 -10.75 6.11
C GLU A 56 -1.03 -10.83 6.66
N LEU A 57 -1.67 -9.69 6.92
CA LEU A 57 -3.07 -9.65 7.34
C LEU A 57 -4.02 -10.12 6.25
N TYR A 58 -3.74 -9.76 4.99
CA TYR A 58 -4.55 -10.21 3.86
C TYR A 58 -4.47 -11.73 3.73
N ASP A 59 -3.28 -12.32 3.84
CA ASP A 59 -3.09 -13.77 3.81
C ASP A 59 -3.78 -14.45 5.00
N LEU A 60 -3.65 -13.90 6.21
CA LEU A 60 -4.29 -14.43 7.41
C LEU A 60 -5.83 -14.39 7.36
N LEU A 61 -6.40 -13.35 6.76
CA LEU A 61 -7.85 -13.13 6.67
C LEU A 61 -8.48 -13.74 5.41
N SER A 62 -7.66 -14.09 4.42
CA SER A 62 -8.07 -14.89 3.29
C SER A 62 -8.08 -16.34 3.75
N GLU A 63 -9.13 -16.75 4.45
CA GLU A 63 -9.35 -18.17 4.73
C GLU A 63 -9.21 -18.94 3.40
N PRO A 64 -8.46 -20.05 3.33
CA PRO A 64 -8.68 -20.97 2.23
C PRO A 64 -10.13 -21.44 2.40
N ASP A 65 -10.95 -21.22 1.38
CA ASP A 65 -12.29 -21.80 1.32
C ASP A 65 -12.17 -23.30 1.67
N LEU A 66 -12.54 -23.65 2.90
CA LEU A 66 -12.78 -25.03 3.32
C LEU A 66 -14.16 -25.48 2.79
N GLU A 67 -14.51 -25.03 1.59
CA GLU A 67 -15.65 -25.54 0.81
C GLU A 67 -15.10 -26.47 -0.27
N GLU A 68 -14.60 -27.64 0.14
CA GLU A 68 -14.63 -28.91 -0.61
C GLU A 68 -13.79 -29.96 0.14
N MET A 69 -14.32 -30.46 1.26
CA MET A 69 -13.98 -31.78 1.82
C MET A 69 -15.24 -32.54 2.20
#